data_AF-K1YA02-F1
#
_entry.id   AF-K1YA02-F1
#
_cell.length_a   1.000
_cell.length_b   1.000
_cell.length_c   1.000
_cell.angle_alpha   90.00
_cell.angle_beta   90.00
_cell.angle_gamma   90.00
#
_symmetry.space_group_name_H-M   'P 1'
#
loop_
_entity.id
_entity.type
_entity.pdbx_description
1 polymer ?
#
loop_
_entity_poly.entity_id
_entity_poly.type
_entity_poly.pdbx_seq_one_letter_code
_entity_poly.pdbx_strand_id
1 'polypeptide(L)'
;MAIAVKKKIKLLDFSTFFCIISIKLTSEASKIMQPSELLVQTTHLLSNISSLKESDIPALVEILREHNRLYYSEQSPIISDREYDALFQALKNLEEQYSTVDMLSPTKRIDVLVSSQFQKWLHAWPMISLDNTYDEKDLLDFEKRIRNVLKSDKILWYFMELKFDGLGLSLTYRNGELVRALTRGNGVEGEDVTINALQIENIPKTIPFQEEVEIRGEVVLPISEFNRINRERMETGEKVFSNPRNAASGSLRQLDYTITASRNLAFYAYSFPYLEEQVTNRNWMVVDEMEKREWKTESGNMDKIFTYHQYLAILESYGFTITPYLFYAENIENLAKEVHRLWENRPVFDFEIDGLVVKLAKLSLWNTLGTTEHHPRYAIAYKFPAIHVRTKLLSIEHSVGRTGIITPVAILEPVNVGGVTVSRATLHNYDELAKKGVMEGDQIFIVRAGEVIPEV
;
A
#
# COMPACT_ATOMS: atom_id res chain seq x y z
N MET A 1 -20.19 9.73 -30.17
CA MET A 1 -19.14 10.76 -30.23
C MET A 1 -18.76 11.07 -28.79
N ALA A 2 -17.84 10.28 -28.23
CA ALA A 2 -17.50 10.29 -26.80
C ALA A 2 -16.49 11.41 -26.51
N ILE A 3 -16.79 12.26 -25.53
CA ILE A 3 -15.84 13.27 -25.05
C ILE A 3 -14.88 12.57 -24.09
N ALA A 4 -13.75 12.11 -24.63
CA ALA A 4 -12.56 11.89 -23.82
C ALA A 4 -12.05 13.25 -23.34
N VAL A 5 -12.35 13.63 -22.10
CA VAL A 5 -11.78 14.83 -21.50
C VAL A 5 -10.31 14.55 -21.13
N LYS A 6 -9.43 14.58 -22.13
CA LYS A 6 -8.02 14.95 -21.91
C LYS A 6 -7.99 16.47 -21.69
N LYS A 7 -8.28 16.93 -20.48
CA LYS A 7 -7.90 18.29 -20.07
C LYS A 7 -6.66 18.21 -19.20
N LYS A 8 -5.53 18.67 -19.75
CA LYS A 8 -4.43 19.24 -18.96
C LYS A 8 -5.05 20.30 -18.04
N ILE A 9 -5.19 20.01 -16.76
CA ILE A 9 -5.52 21.05 -15.78
C ILE A 9 -4.22 21.82 -15.55
N LYS A 10 -4.21 23.10 -15.96
CA LYS A 10 -3.23 24.07 -15.51
C LYS A 10 -3.37 24.17 -13.99
N LEU A 11 -2.29 23.84 -13.27
CA LEU A 11 -2.07 24.29 -11.90
C LEU A 11 -2.35 25.80 -11.85
N LEU A 12 -3.43 26.17 -11.15
CA LEU A 12 -3.69 27.54 -10.76
C LEU A 12 -3.13 27.70 -9.35
N ASP A 13 -2.27 28.70 -9.25
CA ASP A 13 -1.53 29.17 -8.08
C ASP A 13 -2.39 29.23 -6.81
N PHE A 14 -2.18 28.32 -5.87
CA PHE A 14 -2.79 28.33 -4.52
C PHE A 14 -1.94 29.16 -3.53
N SER A 15 -1.27 30.21 -4.00
CA SER A 15 -0.35 31.04 -3.20
C SER A 15 -1.02 32.16 -2.40
N THR A 16 -2.34 32.23 -2.32
CA THR A 16 -3.02 33.32 -1.59
C THR A 16 -4.15 32.80 -0.71
N PHE A 17 -3.80 32.12 0.39
CA PHE A 17 -4.46 32.17 1.71
C PHE A 17 -3.88 31.06 2.58
N PHE A 18 -2.72 31.27 3.21
CA PHE A 18 -2.29 30.70 4.49
C PHE A 18 -0.92 31.31 4.80
N CYS A 19 -0.92 32.46 5.45
CA CYS A 19 0.27 33.06 6.06
C CYS A 19 0.13 32.87 7.57
N ILE A 20 1.26 32.52 8.22
CA ILE A 20 1.45 32.28 9.67
C ILE A 20 1.04 30.84 10.05
N ILE A 21 1.91 29.83 10.22
CA ILE A 21 3.27 29.76 10.78
C ILE A 21 4.11 28.79 9.93
N SER A 22 5.19 29.29 9.34
CA SER A 22 6.25 28.45 8.77
C SER A 22 7.18 27.98 9.88
N ILE A 23 7.09 26.71 10.28
CA ILE A 23 8.26 25.99 10.79
C ILE A 23 8.77 25.16 9.62
N LYS A 24 9.93 25.56 9.10
CA LYS A 24 10.73 24.76 8.18
C LYS A 24 11.06 23.44 8.85
N LEU A 25 10.36 22.38 8.51
CA LEU A 25 10.94 21.04 8.51
C LEU A 25 11.37 20.79 7.07
N THR A 26 12.64 21.11 6.83
CA THR A 26 13.34 20.77 5.59
C THR A 26 13.26 19.27 5.39
N SER A 27 12.65 18.84 4.29
CA SER A 27 12.87 17.53 3.69
C SER A 27 14.30 17.50 3.14
N GLU A 28 15.29 17.39 4.02
CA GLU A 28 16.58 16.85 3.62
C GLU A 28 16.39 15.35 3.55
N ALA A 29 16.43 14.79 2.34
CA ALA A 29 16.75 13.39 2.17
C ALA A 29 18.02 13.15 3.00
N SER A 30 17.95 12.30 4.03
CA SER A 30 19.08 11.99 4.90
C SER A 30 20.24 11.58 4.02
N LYS A 31 21.24 12.45 3.92
CA LYS A 31 22.39 12.25 3.05
C LYS A 31 23.20 11.13 3.68
N ILE A 32 23.28 9.98 3.01
CA ILE A 32 24.06 8.83 3.51
C ILE A 32 25.48 9.32 3.84
N MET A 33 25.82 9.27 5.13
CA MET A 33 27.12 9.73 5.62
C MET A 33 28.23 8.81 5.11
N GLN A 34 29.34 9.39 4.67
CA GLN A 34 30.52 8.60 4.35
C GLN A 34 31.09 7.97 5.63
N PRO A 35 31.61 6.72 5.61
CA PRO A 35 32.09 6.04 6.82
C PRO A 35 33.13 6.83 7.63
N SER A 36 33.99 7.60 6.94
CA SER A 36 34.99 8.46 7.58
C SER A 36 34.37 9.65 8.33
N GLU A 37 33.32 10.27 7.76
CA GLU A 37 32.58 11.37 8.39
C GLU A 37 31.79 10.87 9.60
N LEU A 38 31.11 9.73 9.44
CA LEU A 38 30.37 9.08 10.52
C LEU A 38 31.28 8.77 11.71
N LEU A 39 32.48 8.21 11.47
CA LEU A 39 33.43 7.88 12.53
C LEU A 39 33.94 9.12 13.29
N VAL A 40 34.18 10.23 12.57
CA VAL A 40 34.60 11.51 13.19
C VAL A 40 33.52 12.05 14.10
N GLN A 41 32.27 12.13 13.62
CA GLN A 41 31.17 12.64 14.43
C GLN A 41 30.87 11.72 15.64
N THR A 42 30.97 10.41 15.43
CA THR A 42 30.81 9.40 16.51
C THR A 42 31.84 9.59 17.60
N THR A 43 33.10 9.74 17.22
CA THR A 43 34.21 9.96 18.17
C THR A 43 34.00 11.26 18.95
N HIS A 44 33.49 12.31 18.30
CA HIS A 44 33.18 13.58 18.95
C HIS A 44 32.09 13.42 20.02
N LEU A 45 30.98 12.72 19.72
CA LEU A 45 29.91 12.46 20.69
C LEU A 45 30.38 11.58 21.84
N LEU A 46 31.16 10.52 21.56
CA LEU A 46 31.73 9.64 22.58
C LEU A 46 32.64 10.42 23.54
N SER A 47 33.45 11.34 23.01
CA SER A 47 34.35 12.16 23.84
C SER A 47 33.62 13.17 24.74
N ASN A 48 32.39 13.55 24.38
CA ASN A 48 31.59 14.55 25.09
C ASN A 48 30.33 13.93 25.73
N ILE A 49 30.30 12.62 25.94
CA ILE A 49 29.07 11.91 26.32
C ILE A 49 28.44 12.41 27.62
N SER A 50 29.26 12.91 28.55
CA SER A 50 28.84 13.42 29.86
C SER A 50 28.33 14.87 29.81
N SER A 51 28.53 15.59 28.71
CA SER A 51 28.12 16.98 28.52
C SER A 51 27.01 17.17 27.49
N LEU A 52 26.46 16.07 26.96
CA LEU A 52 25.35 16.07 26.00
C LEU A 52 24.07 16.68 26.60
N LYS A 53 23.31 17.38 25.76
CA LYS A 53 22.08 18.10 26.10
C LYS A 53 20.95 17.73 25.16
N GLU A 54 19.74 18.22 25.44
CA GLU A 54 18.55 18.02 24.59
C GLU A 54 18.81 18.39 23.12
N SER A 55 19.60 19.45 22.86
CA SER A 55 19.97 19.88 21.50
C SER A 55 20.77 18.85 20.71
N ASP A 56 21.40 17.88 21.36
CA ASP A 56 22.25 16.86 20.73
C ASP A 56 21.46 15.59 20.35
N ILE A 57 20.20 15.47 20.78
CA ILE A 57 19.33 14.33 20.48
C ILE A 57 19.21 14.08 18.97
N PRO A 58 18.95 15.08 18.09
CA PRO A 58 18.84 14.82 16.65
C PRO A 58 20.10 14.22 16.04
N ALA A 59 21.28 14.72 16.47
CA ALA A 59 22.57 14.22 15.98
C ALA A 59 22.85 12.79 16.47
N LEU A 60 22.56 12.48 17.74
CA LEU A 60 22.66 11.13 18.29
C LEU A 60 21.76 10.14 17.53
N VAL A 61 20.51 10.53 17.27
CA VAL A 61 19.54 9.74 16.52
C VAL A 61 20.06 9.43 15.12
N GLU A 62 20.57 10.43 14.40
CA GLU A 62 21.12 10.26 13.05
C GLU A 62 22.35 9.33 13.03
N ILE A 63 23.31 9.55 13.94
CA ILE A 63 24.53 8.72 14.02
C ILE A 63 24.20 7.27 14.36
N LEU A 64 23.33 7.04 15.34
CA LEU A 64 22.92 5.69 15.71
C LEU A 64 22.12 5.02 14.58
N ARG A 65 21.31 5.75 13.81
CA ARG A 65 20.64 5.22 12.61
C ARG A 65 21.66 4.74 11.57
N GLU A 66 22.71 5.52 11.32
CA GLU A 66 23.73 5.15 10.34
C GLU A 66 24.61 3.98 10.78
N HIS A 67 24.98 3.90 12.07
CA HIS A 67 25.67 2.71 12.59
C HIS A 67 24.80 1.46 12.50
N ASN A 68 23.50 1.58 12.79
CA ASN A 68 22.58 0.47 12.60
C ASN A 68 22.53 0.01 11.13
N ARG A 69 22.51 0.95 10.18
CA ARG A 69 22.56 0.63 8.75
C ARG A 69 23.83 -0.14 8.37
N LEU A 70 24.99 0.31 8.85
CA LEU A 70 26.27 -0.39 8.62
C LEU A 70 26.30 -1.78 9.27
N TYR A 71 25.78 -1.91 10.49
CA TYR A 71 25.77 -3.17 11.23
C TYR A 71 24.82 -4.21 10.59
N TYR A 72 23.56 -3.84 10.36
CA TYR A 72 22.52 -4.77 9.93
C TYR A 72 22.44 -4.93 8.41
N SER A 73 22.55 -3.84 7.66
CA SER A 73 22.36 -3.85 6.21
C SER A 73 23.65 -4.16 5.46
N GLU A 74 24.77 -3.53 5.84
CA GLU A 74 26.05 -3.67 5.13
C GLU A 74 27.00 -4.70 5.75
N GLN A 75 26.71 -5.20 6.96
CA GLN A 75 27.58 -6.10 7.73
C GLN A 75 29.02 -5.58 7.86
N SER A 76 29.19 -4.25 7.94
CA SER A 76 30.47 -3.56 7.99
C SER A 76 30.52 -2.52 9.12
N PRO A 77 30.30 -2.92 10.39
CA PRO A 77 30.32 -1.99 11.52
C PRO A 77 31.69 -1.31 11.64
N ILE A 78 31.67 0.01 11.85
CA ILE A 78 32.89 0.83 11.96
C ILE A 78 33.21 1.27 13.40
N ILE A 79 32.34 0.91 14.35
CA ILE A 79 32.54 1.10 15.79
C ILE A 79 32.30 -0.21 16.53
N SER A 80 32.82 -0.31 17.75
CA SER A 80 32.58 -1.46 18.62
C SER A 80 31.20 -1.42 19.26
N ASP A 81 30.68 -2.60 19.65
CA ASP A 81 29.41 -2.73 20.39
C ASP A 81 29.39 -1.85 21.65
N ARG A 82 30.54 -1.75 22.35
CA ARG A 82 30.68 -0.91 23.55
C ARG A 82 30.49 0.58 23.25
N GLU A 83 31.00 1.06 22.13
CA GLU A 83 30.85 2.46 21.71
C GLU A 83 29.42 2.75 21.28
N TYR A 84 28.80 1.82 20.55
CA TYR A 84 27.39 1.90 20.20
C TYR A 84 26.51 1.95 21.45
N ASP A 85 26.70 1.03 22.39
CA ASP A 85 25.95 0.94 23.65
C ASP A 85 26.09 2.22 24.48
N ALA A 86 27.28 2.83 24.51
CA ALA A 86 27.50 4.08 25.23
C ALA A 86 26.65 5.23 24.64
N LEU A 87 26.67 5.40 23.32
CA LEU A 87 25.84 6.41 22.63
C LEU A 87 24.35 6.12 22.78
N PHE A 88 23.96 4.85 22.71
CA PHE A 88 22.58 4.41 22.88
C PHE A 88 22.05 4.73 24.27
N GLN A 89 22.80 4.41 25.33
CA GLN A 89 22.41 4.75 26.70
C GLN A 89 22.34 6.26 26.91
N ALA A 90 23.25 7.02 26.31
CA ALA A 90 23.20 8.49 26.34
C ALA A 90 21.92 9.01 25.70
N LEU A 91 21.56 8.53 24.51
CA LEU A 91 20.31 8.89 23.84
C LEU A 91 19.09 8.52 24.69
N LYS A 92 19.03 7.29 25.20
CA LYS A 92 17.92 6.80 26.04
C LYS A 92 17.72 7.68 27.27
N ASN A 93 18.79 8.00 27.98
CA ASN A 93 18.72 8.86 29.17
C ASN A 93 18.23 10.27 28.83
N LEU A 94 18.70 10.85 27.71
CA LEU A 94 18.25 12.17 27.27
C LEU A 94 16.76 12.15 26.91
N GLU A 95 16.31 11.17 26.14
CA GLU A 95 14.90 11.10 25.74
C GLU A 95 13.96 10.82 26.91
N GLU A 96 14.37 10.00 27.88
CA GLU A 96 13.63 9.79 29.14
C GLU A 96 13.58 11.08 29.98
N GLN A 97 14.71 11.79 30.09
CA GLN A 97 14.81 13.03 30.86
C GLN A 97 13.93 14.15 30.29
N TYR A 98 13.89 14.30 28.97
CA TYR A 98 13.17 15.41 28.30
C TYR A 98 11.79 14.99 27.76
N SER A 99 11.42 13.71 27.83
CA SER A 99 10.16 13.18 27.28
C SER A 99 9.96 13.45 25.78
N THR A 100 11.06 13.48 25.02
CA THR A 100 11.11 13.85 23.59
C THR A 100 11.32 12.65 22.66
N VAL A 101 10.78 11.47 23.01
CA VAL A 101 11.04 10.25 22.21
C VAL A 101 10.33 10.35 20.86
N ASP A 102 11.11 10.53 19.78
CA ASP A 102 10.63 10.40 18.40
C ASP A 102 10.29 8.92 18.12
N MET A 103 9.19 8.69 17.41
CA MET A 103 8.77 7.37 16.94
C MET A 103 9.82 6.67 16.08
N LEU A 104 10.65 7.43 15.37
CA LEU A 104 11.76 6.91 14.56
C LEU A 104 13.09 6.84 15.34
N SER A 105 13.09 7.06 16.66
CA SER A 105 14.32 7.00 17.46
C SER A 105 14.89 5.57 17.52
N PRO A 106 16.22 5.39 17.43
CA PRO A 106 16.89 4.12 17.68
C PRO A 106 16.53 3.47 19.03
N THR A 107 16.15 4.24 20.04
CA THR A 107 15.74 3.69 21.36
C THR A 107 14.41 2.95 21.28
N LYS A 108 13.50 3.34 20.38
CA LYS A 108 12.27 2.61 20.06
C LYS A 108 12.53 1.37 19.20
N ARG A 109 13.61 1.39 18.39
CA ARG A 109 14.01 0.27 17.52
C ARG A 109 14.41 -0.98 18.30
N ILE A 110 15.13 -0.85 19.42
CA ILE A 110 15.63 -2.03 20.16
C ILE A 110 14.50 -2.86 20.78
N ASP A 111 13.41 -2.24 21.23
CA ASP A 111 12.23 -3.00 21.68
C ASP A 111 11.64 -3.88 20.56
N VAL A 112 11.74 -3.44 19.30
CA VAL A 112 11.28 -4.18 18.11
C VAL A 112 12.31 -5.23 17.65
N LEU A 113 13.62 -4.93 17.71
CA LEU A 113 14.67 -5.87 17.31
C LEU A 113 14.91 -7.00 18.32
N VAL A 114 14.69 -6.76 19.62
CA VAL A 114 14.76 -7.80 20.66
C VAL A 114 13.52 -8.70 20.59
N SER A 115 12.41 -8.18 20.06
CA SER A 115 11.24 -8.99 19.75
C SER A 115 11.47 -9.79 18.46
N SER A 116 11.30 -11.10 18.54
CA SER A 116 11.32 -11.96 17.34
C SER A 116 10.04 -11.83 16.49
N GLN A 117 9.06 -11.03 16.93
CA GLN A 117 7.72 -10.93 16.34
C GLN A 117 7.13 -9.52 16.47
N PHE A 118 6.30 -9.13 15.50
CA PHE A 118 5.52 -7.91 15.59
C PHE A 118 4.43 -8.05 16.66
N GLN A 119 4.22 -6.99 17.44
CA GLN A 119 3.12 -6.94 18.39
C GLN A 119 1.79 -6.87 17.64
N LYS A 120 0.75 -7.50 18.20
CA LYS A 120 -0.59 -7.44 17.65
C LYS A 120 -1.47 -6.49 18.43
N TRP A 121 -2.29 -5.74 17.71
CA TRP A 121 -3.24 -4.79 18.27
C TRP A 121 -4.61 -4.96 17.62
N LEU A 122 -5.65 -4.67 18.39
CA LEU A 122 -7.01 -4.61 17.87
C LEU A 122 -7.19 -3.38 17.00
N HIS A 123 -7.89 -3.54 15.88
CA HIS A 123 -8.35 -2.41 15.08
C HIS A 123 -9.49 -1.69 15.80
N ALA A 124 -9.52 -0.35 15.71
CA ALA A 124 -10.59 0.44 16.31
C ALA A 124 -11.94 0.16 15.62
N TRP A 125 -11.91 -0.03 14.30
CA TRP A 125 -13.02 -0.58 13.53
C TRP A 125 -12.59 -1.90 12.87
N PRO A 126 -13.44 -2.93 12.74
CA PRO A 126 -13.06 -4.14 11.99
C PRO A 126 -12.70 -3.82 10.53
N MET A 127 -11.63 -4.43 10.02
CA MET A 127 -11.26 -4.41 8.60
C MET A 127 -11.88 -5.61 7.88
N ILE A 128 -13.10 -5.43 7.39
CA ILE A 128 -13.84 -6.45 6.65
C ILE A 128 -13.37 -6.58 5.20
N SER A 129 -13.68 -7.71 4.56
CA SER A 129 -13.34 -7.94 3.15
C SER A 129 -14.44 -7.42 2.23
N LEU A 130 -14.22 -7.49 0.91
CA LEU A 130 -15.26 -7.26 -0.08
C LEU A 130 -15.84 -8.60 -0.54
N ASP A 131 -17.14 -8.62 -0.82
CA ASP A 131 -17.75 -9.72 -1.56
C ASP A 131 -17.23 -9.73 -3.00
N ASN A 132 -17.09 -10.90 -3.61
CA ASN A 132 -16.50 -11.04 -4.95
C ASN A 132 -17.57 -11.37 -5.99
N THR A 133 -17.39 -10.82 -7.19
CA THR A 133 -18.13 -11.17 -8.39
C THR A 133 -17.17 -11.36 -9.56
N TYR A 134 -17.58 -12.16 -10.55
CA TYR A 134 -16.78 -12.48 -11.73
C TYR A 134 -17.48 -12.19 -13.05
N ASP A 135 -18.77 -11.86 -13.02
CA ASP A 135 -19.59 -11.64 -14.22
C ASP A 135 -20.61 -10.50 -14.05
N GLU A 136 -21.15 -10.04 -15.16
CA GLU A 136 -22.13 -8.96 -15.21
C GLU A 136 -23.45 -9.32 -14.49
N LYS A 137 -23.84 -10.60 -14.50
CA LYS A 137 -25.10 -11.04 -13.90
C LYS A 137 -25.06 -10.86 -12.38
N ASP A 138 -23.94 -11.20 -11.76
CA ASP A 138 -23.71 -11.00 -10.34
C ASP A 138 -23.73 -9.51 -9.94
N LEU A 139 -23.23 -8.59 -10.80
CA LEU A 139 -23.36 -7.15 -10.59
C LEU A 139 -24.82 -6.68 -10.61
N LEU A 140 -25.63 -7.20 -11.56
CA LEU A 140 -27.06 -6.91 -11.60
C LEU A 140 -27.76 -7.44 -10.33
N ASP A 141 -27.39 -8.62 -9.86
CA ASP A 141 -27.93 -9.19 -8.63
C ASP A 141 -27.48 -8.42 -7.38
N PHE A 142 -26.28 -7.84 -7.39
CA PHE A 142 -25.83 -6.90 -6.36
C PHE A 142 -26.70 -5.63 -6.31
N GLU A 143 -27.00 -5.01 -7.45
CA GLU A 143 -27.91 -3.86 -7.49
C GLU A 143 -29.32 -4.24 -6.99
N LYS A 144 -29.86 -5.40 -7.41
CA LYS A 144 -31.17 -5.88 -6.92
C LYS A 144 -31.18 -6.01 -5.39
N ARG A 145 -30.12 -6.53 -4.78
CA ARG A 145 -30.00 -6.61 -3.31
C ARG A 145 -30.02 -5.22 -2.67
N ILE A 146 -29.31 -4.24 -3.24
CA ILE A 146 -29.33 -2.85 -2.76
C ILE A 146 -30.75 -2.27 -2.85
N ARG A 147 -31.43 -2.40 -4.00
CA ARG A 147 -32.79 -1.89 -4.21
C ARG A 147 -33.79 -2.50 -3.23
N ASN A 148 -33.69 -3.81 -2.98
CA ASN A 148 -34.55 -4.51 -2.03
C ASN A 148 -34.41 -3.97 -0.60
N VAL A 149 -33.19 -3.65 -0.16
CA VAL A 149 -32.95 -3.07 1.17
C VAL A 149 -33.46 -1.63 1.23
N LEU A 150 -33.20 -0.82 0.20
CA LEU A 150 -33.61 0.57 0.14
C LEU A 150 -35.11 0.78 -0.13
N LYS A 151 -35.82 -0.26 -0.61
CA LYS A 151 -37.23 -0.22 -1.03
C LYS A 151 -37.52 0.95 -1.98
N SER A 152 -36.64 1.17 -2.95
CA SER A 152 -36.66 2.33 -3.84
C SER A 152 -36.20 1.99 -5.25
N ASP A 153 -36.99 2.43 -6.25
CA ASP A 153 -36.67 2.31 -7.67
C ASP A 153 -35.93 3.53 -8.23
N LYS A 154 -35.50 4.45 -7.37
CA LYS A 154 -34.66 5.58 -7.78
C LYS A 154 -33.38 5.10 -8.46
N ILE A 155 -32.86 5.93 -9.36
CA ILE A 155 -31.58 5.70 -10.01
C ILE A 155 -30.48 5.63 -8.93
N LEU A 156 -29.61 4.63 -9.04
CA LEU A 156 -28.46 4.42 -8.17
C LEU A 156 -27.20 4.66 -8.99
N TRP A 157 -26.34 5.53 -8.48
CA TRP A 157 -25.08 5.84 -9.10
C TRP A 157 -23.95 5.08 -8.44
N TYR A 158 -22.92 4.78 -9.21
CA TYR A 158 -21.78 3.98 -8.77
C TYR A 158 -20.47 4.67 -9.12
N PHE A 159 -19.50 4.47 -8.24
CA PHE A 159 -18.09 4.68 -8.56
C PHE A 159 -17.39 3.35 -8.69
N MET A 160 -16.43 3.30 -9.60
CA MET A 160 -15.57 2.16 -9.83
C MET A 160 -14.12 2.61 -9.72
N GLU A 161 -13.33 1.90 -8.92
CA GLU A 161 -11.91 2.14 -8.71
C GLU A 161 -11.10 0.86 -8.91
N LEU A 162 -9.78 1.01 -9.02
CA LEU A 162 -8.87 -0.13 -9.12
C LEU A 162 -8.87 -0.95 -7.83
N LYS A 163 -8.94 -2.27 -7.96
CA LYS A 163 -8.71 -3.18 -6.85
C LYS A 163 -7.23 -3.56 -6.81
N PHE A 164 -6.46 -2.82 -6.01
CA PHE A 164 -5.05 -3.09 -5.79
C PHE A 164 -4.83 -4.49 -5.22
N ASP A 165 -3.81 -5.20 -5.74
CA ASP A 165 -3.38 -6.49 -5.17
C ASP A 165 -2.17 -6.29 -4.26
N GLY A 166 -2.45 -5.91 -3.01
CA GLY A 166 -1.44 -5.60 -2.02
C GLY A 166 -1.79 -6.08 -0.63
N LEU A 167 -1.39 -5.29 0.36
CA LEU A 167 -1.68 -5.52 1.77
C LEU A 167 -2.47 -4.36 2.35
N GLY A 168 -3.69 -4.63 2.81
CA GLY A 168 -4.48 -3.68 3.58
C GLY A 168 -3.75 -3.21 4.84
N LEU A 169 -3.67 -1.89 4.99
CA LEU A 169 -3.03 -1.19 6.10
C LEU A 169 -3.98 -0.15 6.69
N SER A 170 -4.01 -0.09 8.02
CA SER A 170 -4.71 0.91 8.80
C SER A 170 -3.70 1.86 9.44
N LEU A 171 -3.93 3.17 9.33
CA LEU A 171 -3.09 4.23 9.86
C LEU A 171 -3.88 5.02 10.89
N THR A 172 -3.45 5.01 12.14
CA THR A 172 -4.03 5.82 13.21
C THR A 172 -3.24 7.11 13.37
N TYR A 173 -3.91 8.23 13.21
CA TYR A 173 -3.38 9.55 13.51
C TYR A 173 -3.99 10.07 14.81
N ARG A 174 -3.23 10.81 15.61
CA ARG A 174 -3.71 11.49 16.81
C ARG A 174 -3.16 12.90 16.84
N ASN A 175 -4.04 13.89 16.96
CA ASN A 175 -3.67 15.31 16.89
C ASN A 175 -2.86 15.64 15.62
N GLY A 176 -3.18 14.96 14.53
CA GLY A 176 -2.55 15.16 13.22
C GLY A 176 -1.30 14.31 13.00
N GLU A 177 -0.71 13.69 14.01
CA GLU A 177 0.54 12.91 13.88
C GLU A 177 0.24 11.42 13.68
N LEU A 178 0.97 10.73 12.79
CA LEU A 178 0.88 9.27 12.64
C LEU A 178 1.42 8.58 13.90
N VAL A 179 0.54 7.90 14.64
CA VAL A 179 0.89 7.24 15.91
C VAL A 179 0.85 5.72 15.84
N ARG A 180 0.24 5.13 14.81
CA ARG A 180 0.20 3.66 14.63
C ARG A 180 -0.08 3.28 13.18
N ALA A 181 0.53 2.21 12.72
CA ALA A 181 0.15 1.52 11.50
C ALA A 181 -0.04 0.02 11.76
N LEU A 182 -1.22 -0.51 11.45
CA LEU A 182 -1.58 -1.91 11.64
C LEU A 182 -1.84 -2.61 10.30
N THR A 183 -1.23 -3.78 10.11
CA THR A 183 -1.63 -4.66 8.99
C THR A 183 -3.07 -5.16 9.20
N ARG A 184 -3.76 -5.56 8.13
CA ARG A 184 -5.12 -6.10 8.27
C ARG A 184 -5.22 -7.29 9.24
N GLY A 185 -4.23 -8.19 9.23
CA GLY A 185 -4.26 -9.45 9.96
C GLY A 185 -5.53 -10.27 9.64
N ASN A 186 -6.28 -10.65 10.68
CA ASN A 186 -7.55 -11.38 10.54
C ASN A 186 -8.76 -10.46 10.36
N GLY A 187 -8.55 -9.14 10.29
CA GLY A 187 -9.61 -8.13 10.20
C GLY A 187 -10.09 -7.59 11.55
N VAL A 188 -9.73 -8.23 12.66
CA VAL A 188 -10.02 -7.80 14.03
C VAL A 188 -8.75 -7.33 14.73
N GLU A 189 -7.66 -8.08 14.58
CA GLU A 189 -6.33 -7.73 15.04
C GLU A 189 -5.33 -7.68 13.87
N GLY A 190 -4.36 -6.79 14.00
CA GLY A 190 -3.30 -6.53 13.05
C GLY A 190 -1.93 -6.49 13.71
N GLU A 191 -0.88 -6.73 12.93
CA GLU A 191 0.51 -6.53 13.38
C GLU A 191 0.87 -5.05 13.31
N ASP A 192 1.49 -4.52 14.37
CA ASP A 192 2.03 -3.16 14.43
C ASP A 192 3.30 -3.06 13.59
N VAL A 193 3.18 -2.33 12.48
CA VAL A 193 4.24 -2.08 11.51
C VAL A 193 4.52 -0.57 11.39
N THR A 194 4.30 0.18 12.47
CA THR A 194 4.36 1.66 12.46
C THR A 194 5.70 2.19 11.96
N ILE A 195 6.81 1.65 12.45
CA ILE A 195 8.16 2.08 12.03
C ILE A 195 8.39 1.79 10.54
N ASN A 196 7.90 0.65 10.04
CA ASN A 196 8.00 0.27 8.63
C ASN A 196 7.11 1.14 7.74
N ALA A 197 5.89 1.46 8.17
CA ALA A 197 4.97 2.33 7.45
C ALA A 197 5.52 3.76 7.32
N LEU A 198 6.23 4.27 8.33
CA LEU A 198 6.92 5.57 8.26
C LEU A 198 8.03 5.65 7.21
N GLN A 199 8.47 4.51 6.66
CA GLN A 199 9.43 4.46 5.55
C GLN A 199 8.78 4.58 4.18
N ILE A 200 7.44 4.48 4.10
CA ILE A 200 6.69 4.60 2.84
C ILE A 200 6.55 6.09 2.52
N GLU A 201 7.20 6.53 1.43
CA GLU A 201 7.35 7.95 1.09
C GLU A 201 6.01 8.68 0.97
N ASN A 202 5.00 8.06 0.36
CA ASN A 202 3.71 8.68 0.09
C ASN A 202 2.66 8.48 1.21
N ILE A 203 3.08 8.03 2.40
CA ILE A 203 2.26 8.10 3.62
C ILE A 203 2.53 9.47 4.29
N PRO A 204 1.51 10.33 4.42
CA PRO A 204 1.64 11.57 5.19
C PRO A 204 2.02 11.24 6.64
N LYS A 205 3.11 11.81 7.14
CA LYS A 205 3.47 11.69 8.56
C LYS A 205 2.55 12.54 9.43
N THR A 206 2.04 13.62 8.86
CA THR A 206 1.08 14.52 9.49
C THR A 206 -0.12 14.77 8.59
N ILE A 207 -1.29 14.99 9.20
CA ILE A 207 -2.54 15.34 8.52
C ILE A 207 -3.23 16.50 9.26
N PRO A 208 -4.05 17.32 8.57
CA PRO A 208 -4.75 18.45 9.20
C PRO A 208 -6.02 18.00 9.97
N PHE A 209 -5.87 17.08 10.93
CA PHE A 209 -6.97 16.54 11.72
C PHE A 209 -6.61 16.47 13.20
N GLN A 210 -7.39 17.11 14.07
CA GLN A 210 -7.01 17.33 15.48
C GLN A 210 -7.44 16.22 16.43
N GLU A 211 -8.36 15.35 16.05
CA GLU A 211 -8.80 14.23 16.90
C GLU A 211 -8.04 12.94 16.53
N GLU A 212 -8.32 11.84 17.23
CA GLU A 212 -7.84 10.52 16.83
C GLU A 212 -8.67 10.00 15.66
N VAL A 213 -8.00 9.51 14.62
CA VAL A 213 -8.65 9.06 13.39
C VAL A 213 -7.91 7.90 12.75
N GLU A 214 -8.67 7.03 12.09
CA GLU A 214 -8.15 5.93 11.28
C GLU A 214 -8.29 6.23 9.79
N ILE A 215 -7.23 6.05 9.02
CA ILE A 215 -7.21 6.07 7.55
C ILE A 215 -6.78 4.68 7.05
N ARG A 216 -7.47 4.16 6.05
CA ARG A 216 -7.23 2.83 5.48
C ARG A 216 -6.84 2.92 4.02
N GLY A 217 -5.94 2.04 3.64
CA GLY A 217 -5.47 1.93 2.28
C GLY A 217 -4.80 0.60 1.99
N GLU A 218 -4.26 0.49 0.79
CA GLU A 218 -3.50 -0.67 0.35
C GLU A 218 -2.03 -0.29 0.20
N VAL A 219 -1.14 -1.07 0.81
CA VAL A 219 0.29 -1.03 0.50
C VAL A 219 0.53 -1.94 -0.71
N VAL A 220 1.11 -1.37 -1.76
CA VAL A 220 1.49 -2.08 -2.98
C VAL A 220 3.00 -2.01 -3.19
N LEU A 221 3.53 -3.03 -3.86
CA LEU A 221 4.90 -3.01 -4.36
C LEU A 221 4.86 -2.77 -5.87
N PRO A 222 5.54 -1.74 -6.38
CA PRO A 222 5.61 -1.53 -7.81
C PRO A 222 6.18 -2.74 -8.55
N ILE A 223 5.65 -3.02 -9.75
CA ILE A 223 6.05 -4.17 -10.57
C ILE A 223 7.54 -4.07 -10.94
N SER A 224 8.02 -2.89 -11.29
CA SER A 224 9.42 -2.59 -11.53
C SER A 224 10.32 -2.99 -10.35
N GLU A 225 9.91 -2.64 -9.13
CA GLU A 225 10.62 -2.95 -7.89
C GLU A 225 10.53 -4.43 -7.52
N PHE A 226 9.38 -5.08 -7.71
CA PHE A 226 9.24 -6.52 -7.58
C PHE A 226 10.23 -7.28 -8.46
N ASN A 227 10.33 -6.88 -9.73
CA ASN A 227 11.26 -7.48 -10.69
C ASN A 227 12.73 -7.22 -10.31
N ARG A 228 13.05 -6.03 -9.80
CA ARG A 228 14.39 -5.71 -9.27
C ARG A 228 14.73 -6.62 -8.09
N ILE A 229 13.86 -6.68 -7.08
CA ILE A 229 14.04 -7.48 -5.87
C ILE A 229 14.22 -8.96 -6.19
N ASN A 230 13.37 -9.52 -7.07
CA ASN A 230 13.48 -10.94 -7.42
C ASN A 230 14.77 -11.25 -8.16
N ARG A 231 15.29 -10.33 -8.98
CA ARG A 231 16.59 -10.48 -9.63
C ARG A 231 17.73 -10.53 -8.61
N GLU A 232 17.74 -9.61 -7.65
CA GLU A 232 18.72 -9.56 -6.56
C GLU A 232 18.68 -10.85 -5.72
N ARG A 233 17.48 -11.37 -5.45
CA ARG A 233 17.29 -12.64 -4.75
C ARG A 233 17.81 -13.85 -5.53
N MET A 234 17.54 -13.90 -6.83
CA MET A 234 18.11 -14.95 -7.69
C MET A 234 19.63 -14.88 -7.73
N GLU A 235 20.19 -13.67 -7.77
CA GLU A 235 21.64 -13.47 -7.72
C GLU A 235 22.22 -13.90 -6.36
N THR A 236 21.51 -13.73 -5.25
CA THR A 236 22.01 -14.15 -3.92
C THR A 236 21.65 -15.60 -3.55
N GLY A 237 20.88 -16.29 -4.38
CA GLY A 237 20.38 -17.65 -4.10
C GLY A 237 19.23 -17.70 -3.11
N GLU A 238 18.65 -16.54 -2.78
CA GLU A 238 17.47 -16.44 -1.94
C GLU A 238 16.21 -16.91 -2.67
N LYS A 239 15.20 -17.30 -1.89
CA LYS A 239 13.88 -17.61 -2.42
C LYS A 239 13.21 -16.34 -2.98
N VAL A 240 12.87 -16.38 -4.26
CA VAL A 240 12.10 -15.33 -4.93
C VAL A 240 10.68 -15.24 -4.38
N PHE A 241 10.10 -14.04 -4.44
CA PHE A 241 8.69 -13.84 -4.17
C PHE A 241 7.85 -14.31 -5.36
N SER A 242 6.72 -14.96 -5.08
CA SER A 242 5.83 -15.47 -6.13
C SER A 242 5.01 -14.38 -6.82
N ASN A 243 4.60 -13.35 -6.10
CA ASN A 243 3.86 -12.20 -6.62
C ASN A 243 4.16 -10.92 -5.80
N PRO A 244 3.90 -9.72 -6.36
CA PRO A 244 4.01 -8.42 -5.69
C PRO A 244 3.24 -8.31 -4.40
N ARG A 245 2.05 -8.92 -4.27
CA ARG A 245 1.31 -8.94 -3.00
C ARG A 245 2.13 -9.54 -1.86
N ASN A 246 2.69 -10.72 -2.08
CA ASN A 246 3.54 -11.43 -1.12
C ASN A 246 4.85 -10.68 -0.88
N ALA A 247 5.42 -10.09 -1.93
CA ALA A 247 6.61 -9.27 -1.83
C ALA A 247 6.37 -7.98 -1.01
N ALA A 248 5.23 -7.31 -1.20
CA ALA A 248 4.81 -6.14 -0.44
C ALA A 248 4.64 -6.49 1.03
N SER A 249 3.89 -7.57 1.33
CA SER A 249 3.70 -8.05 2.70
C SER A 249 5.03 -8.43 3.37
N GLY A 250 5.92 -9.12 2.65
CA GLY A 250 7.24 -9.47 3.17
C GLY A 250 8.12 -8.24 3.38
N SER A 251 8.08 -7.28 2.47
CA SER A 251 8.87 -6.05 2.54
C SER A 251 8.43 -5.12 3.66
N LEU A 252 7.13 -5.06 3.96
CA LEU A 252 6.58 -4.28 5.06
C LEU A 252 6.88 -4.91 6.43
N ARG A 253 6.91 -6.25 6.51
CA ARG A 253 7.12 -7.00 7.75
C ARG A 253 8.59 -7.37 7.96
N GLN A 254 9.46 -6.36 7.91
CA GLN A 254 10.89 -6.52 8.18
C GLN A 254 11.20 -6.00 9.58
N LEU A 255 11.84 -6.82 10.43
CA LEU A 255 12.31 -6.35 11.74
C LEU A 255 13.30 -5.19 11.59
N ASP A 256 14.12 -5.24 10.53
CA ASP A 256 14.92 -4.10 10.09
C ASP A 256 14.13 -3.25 9.09
N TYR A 257 13.56 -2.15 9.56
CA TYR A 257 12.79 -1.21 8.73
C TYR A 257 13.63 -0.57 7.62
N THR A 258 14.96 -0.56 7.70
CA THR A 258 15.82 -0.05 6.61
C THR A 258 15.69 -0.93 5.37
N ILE A 259 15.40 -2.23 5.56
CA ILE A 259 15.03 -3.12 4.46
C ILE A 259 13.71 -2.63 3.87
N THR A 260 12.68 -2.29 4.66
CA THR A 260 11.43 -1.73 4.13
C THR A 260 11.67 -0.45 3.33
N ALA A 261 12.51 0.47 3.83
CA ALA A 261 12.83 1.72 3.16
C ALA A 261 13.43 1.50 1.76
N SER A 262 14.27 0.47 1.57
CA SER A 262 14.88 0.15 0.27
C SER A 262 13.94 -0.53 -0.73
N ARG A 263 12.69 -0.82 -0.35
CA ARG A 263 11.74 -1.59 -1.18
C ARG A 263 10.77 -0.71 -1.94
N ASN A 264 10.80 0.61 -1.71
CA ASN A 264 9.99 1.61 -2.42
C ASN A 264 8.52 1.22 -2.50
N LEU A 265 7.96 0.78 -1.37
CA LEU A 265 6.52 0.51 -1.26
C LEU A 265 5.72 1.80 -1.48
N ALA A 266 4.49 1.67 -1.95
CA ALA A 266 3.55 2.77 -2.10
C ALA A 266 2.25 2.46 -1.36
N PHE A 267 1.59 3.49 -0.85
CA PHE A 267 0.30 3.39 -0.17
C PHE A 267 -0.79 4.15 -0.92
N TYR A 268 -1.95 3.52 -1.11
CA TYR A 268 -3.12 4.14 -1.74
C TYR A 268 -4.30 4.14 -0.75
N ALA A 269 -4.73 5.33 -0.33
CA ALA A 269 -5.85 5.48 0.59
C ALA A 269 -7.18 5.25 -0.13
N TYR A 270 -8.10 4.54 0.53
CA TYR A 270 -9.45 4.28 0.02
C TYR A 270 -10.54 4.35 1.09
N SER A 271 -10.18 4.43 2.38
CA SER A 271 -11.17 4.53 3.45
C SER A 271 -10.74 5.42 4.64
N PHE A 272 -11.74 6.00 5.29
CA PHE A 272 -11.73 6.96 6.38
C PHE A 272 -13.01 6.70 7.22
N PRO A 273 -13.00 5.68 8.10
CA PRO A 273 -14.18 5.21 8.82
C PRO A 273 -14.93 6.29 9.61
N TYR A 274 -14.20 7.21 10.26
CA TYR A 274 -14.83 8.32 11.00
C TYR A 274 -15.68 9.22 10.08
N LEU A 275 -15.19 9.55 8.87
CA LEU A 275 -15.96 10.35 7.92
C LEU A 275 -17.18 9.58 7.40
N GLU A 276 -17.04 8.28 7.16
CA GLU A 276 -18.17 7.41 6.80
C GLU A 276 -19.26 7.42 7.88
N GLU A 277 -18.87 7.34 9.16
CA GLU A 277 -19.79 7.41 10.29
C GLU A 277 -20.47 8.79 10.39
N GLN A 278 -19.72 9.88 10.25
CA GLN A 278 -20.28 11.24 10.31
C GLN A 278 -21.31 11.50 9.21
N VAL A 279 -20.98 11.14 7.97
CA VAL A 279 -21.86 11.36 6.80
C VAL A 279 -23.10 10.48 6.83
N THR A 280 -23.01 9.30 7.43
CA THR A 280 -24.13 8.36 7.49
C THR A 280 -25.07 8.59 8.67
N ASN A 281 -24.56 9.03 9.84
CA ASN A 281 -25.36 9.25 11.05
C ASN A 281 -26.00 10.64 11.11
N ARG A 282 -25.36 11.64 10.51
CA ARG A 282 -25.90 12.99 10.39
C ARG A 282 -26.18 13.18 8.91
N ASN A 283 -27.44 13.40 8.51
CA ASN A 283 -27.76 13.85 7.16
C ASN A 283 -26.92 15.12 6.88
N TRP A 284 -25.75 14.94 6.28
CA TRP A 284 -24.74 15.98 6.15
C TRP A 284 -25.20 16.93 5.04
N MET A 285 -26.03 17.89 5.42
CA MET A 285 -26.07 19.18 4.77
C MET A 285 -24.93 20.01 5.38
N VAL A 286 -24.07 20.51 4.49
CA VAL A 286 -23.04 21.54 4.70
C VAL A 286 -21.60 21.06 4.97
N VAL A 287 -20.78 21.05 3.92
CA VAL A 287 -19.47 21.76 4.00
C VAL A 287 -19.60 22.97 3.07
N ASP A 288 -19.78 24.17 3.63
CA ASP A 288 -19.99 25.43 2.89
C ASP A 288 -18.69 26.04 2.34
N GLU A 289 -17.54 25.37 2.45
CA GLU A 289 -16.26 26.05 2.14
C GLU A 289 -15.36 25.37 1.11
N MET A 290 -15.67 24.16 0.61
CA MET A 290 -14.77 23.50 -0.37
C MET A 290 -15.27 23.33 -1.80
N GLU A 291 -16.55 23.36 -2.14
CA GLU A 291 -16.95 23.30 -3.57
C GLU A 291 -18.25 24.03 -3.91
N LYS A 292 -18.13 25.30 -4.32
CA LYS A 292 -19.06 25.90 -5.30
C LYS A 292 -18.65 25.48 -6.73
N ARG A 293 -18.63 24.17 -7.02
CA ARG A 293 -18.44 23.67 -8.39
C ARG A 293 -19.65 22.82 -8.77
N GLU A 294 -20.52 23.39 -9.60
CA GLU A 294 -21.71 22.72 -10.14
C GLU A 294 -21.28 21.53 -11.03
N TRP A 295 -21.59 20.30 -10.63
CA TRP A 295 -21.52 19.14 -11.52
C TRP A 295 -22.91 18.89 -12.11
N LYS A 296 -23.07 19.26 -13.39
CA LYS A 296 -24.29 18.99 -14.16
C LYS A 296 -24.14 17.64 -14.87
N THR A 297 -24.98 16.67 -14.52
CA THR A 297 -25.20 15.48 -15.36
C THR A 297 -26.43 15.69 -16.25
N GLU A 298 -26.64 14.82 -17.23
CA GLU A 298 -27.84 14.84 -18.08
C GLU A 298 -29.14 14.55 -17.28
N SER A 299 -29.01 14.01 -16.06
CA SER A 299 -30.11 13.52 -15.21
C SER A 299 -30.46 14.42 -14.01
N GLY A 300 -29.67 15.47 -13.71
CA GLY A 300 -29.95 16.46 -12.64
C GLY A 300 -28.70 16.97 -11.91
N ASN A 301 -28.88 17.79 -10.85
CA ASN A 301 -27.77 18.29 -10.03
C ASN A 301 -27.35 17.28 -8.95
N MET A 302 -26.07 16.90 -8.92
CA MET A 302 -25.47 16.08 -7.86
C MET A 302 -25.14 16.86 -6.57
N ASP A 303 -25.17 18.20 -6.63
CA ASP A 303 -24.61 19.14 -5.63
C ASP A 303 -25.20 19.05 -4.19
N LYS A 304 -26.26 18.28 -3.97
CA LYS A 304 -26.89 18.12 -2.65
C LYS A 304 -26.53 16.82 -1.92
N ILE A 305 -25.60 16.03 -2.48
CA ILE A 305 -25.30 14.68 -1.99
C ILE A 305 -23.79 14.56 -1.80
N PHE A 306 -23.35 14.17 -0.60
CA PHE A 306 -21.97 13.82 -0.35
C PHE A 306 -21.62 12.49 -1.05
N THR A 307 -20.69 12.55 -2.00
CA THR A 307 -20.33 11.43 -2.88
C THR A 307 -18.99 10.80 -2.54
N TYR A 308 -18.78 9.58 -3.02
CA TYR A 308 -17.48 8.90 -2.89
C TYR A 308 -16.33 9.66 -3.58
N HIS A 309 -16.59 10.45 -4.61
CA HIS A 309 -15.56 11.32 -5.20
C HIS A 309 -15.10 12.41 -4.23
N GLN A 310 -16.04 13.10 -3.58
CA GLN A 310 -15.72 14.14 -2.57
C GLN A 310 -15.02 13.55 -1.35
N TYR A 311 -15.41 12.33 -0.98
CA TYR A 311 -14.73 11.54 0.03
C TYR A 311 -13.25 11.29 -0.30
N LEU A 312 -12.94 10.86 -1.53
CA LEU A 312 -11.56 10.70 -1.99
C LEU A 312 -10.82 12.04 -2.08
N ALA A 313 -11.49 13.12 -2.47
CA ALA A 313 -10.89 14.46 -2.51
C ALA A 313 -10.46 14.95 -1.12
N ILE A 314 -11.17 14.57 -0.04
CA ILE A 314 -10.75 14.88 1.33
C ILE A 314 -9.46 14.11 1.68
N LEU A 315 -9.39 12.81 1.36
CA LEU A 315 -8.16 12.04 1.56
C LEU A 315 -6.98 12.66 0.81
N GLU A 316 -7.18 13.05 -0.44
CA GLU A 316 -6.16 13.75 -1.23
C GLU A 316 -5.75 15.09 -0.61
N SER A 317 -6.71 15.85 -0.07
CA SER A 317 -6.42 17.12 0.64
C SER A 317 -5.60 16.94 1.92
N TYR A 318 -5.61 15.74 2.51
CA TYR A 318 -4.79 15.38 3.67
C TYR A 318 -3.41 14.84 3.25
N GLY A 319 -3.09 14.85 1.95
CA GLY A 319 -1.80 14.45 1.40
C GLY A 319 -1.73 12.98 0.98
N PHE A 320 -2.83 12.21 1.07
CA PHE A 320 -2.81 10.82 0.65
C PHE A 320 -2.84 10.68 -0.87
N THR A 321 -2.11 9.70 -1.39
CA THR A 321 -2.32 9.24 -2.76
C THR A 321 -3.59 8.40 -2.82
N ILE A 322 -4.48 8.71 -3.76
CA ILE A 322 -5.72 7.95 -4.03
C ILE A 322 -5.59 7.17 -5.34
N THR A 323 -6.59 6.35 -5.65
CA THR A 323 -6.62 5.58 -6.91
C THR A 323 -6.39 6.47 -8.15
N PRO A 324 -5.51 6.08 -9.09
CA PRO A 324 -5.27 6.87 -10.30
C PRO A 324 -6.39 6.71 -11.35
N TYR A 325 -7.35 5.82 -11.10
CA TYR A 325 -8.49 5.58 -11.97
C TYR A 325 -9.76 5.49 -11.14
N LEU A 326 -10.65 6.45 -11.39
CA LEU A 326 -11.99 6.52 -10.81
C LEU A 326 -12.99 6.75 -11.94
N PHE A 327 -13.94 5.83 -12.09
CA PHE A 327 -15.00 5.92 -13.09
C PHE A 327 -16.35 6.08 -12.42
N TYR A 328 -17.17 6.97 -12.96
CA TYR A 328 -18.54 7.22 -12.51
C TYR A 328 -19.53 6.61 -13.51
N ALA A 329 -20.55 5.92 -12.98
CA ALA A 329 -21.65 5.38 -13.77
C ALA A 329 -22.99 5.75 -13.15
N GLU A 330 -23.93 6.18 -14.01
CA GLU A 330 -25.31 6.50 -13.58
C GLU A 330 -26.16 5.24 -13.32
N ASN A 331 -25.67 4.06 -13.67
CA ASN A 331 -26.30 2.75 -13.43
C ASN A 331 -25.27 1.62 -13.52
N ILE A 332 -25.66 0.44 -13.05
CA ILE A 332 -24.78 -0.73 -13.01
C ILE A 332 -24.48 -1.31 -14.41
N GLU A 333 -25.37 -1.13 -15.40
CA GLU A 333 -25.17 -1.62 -16.77
C GLU A 333 -24.05 -0.86 -17.49
N ASN A 334 -23.98 0.46 -17.32
CA ASN A 334 -22.89 1.28 -17.85
C ASN A 334 -21.57 0.94 -17.16
N LEU A 335 -21.62 0.60 -15.87
CA LEU A 335 -20.46 0.11 -15.14
C LEU A 335 -19.98 -1.24 -15.69
N ALA A 336 -20.87 -2.20 -15.95
CA ALA A 336 -20.52 -3.50 -16.51
C ALA A 336 -19.86 -3.38 -17.90
N LYS A 337 -20.33 -2.46 -18.74
CA LYS A 337 -19.68 -2.14 -20.03
C LYS A 337 -18.26 -1.61 -19.83
N GLU A 338 -18.05 -0.76 -18.84
CA GLU A 338 -16.72 -0.22 -18.54
C GLU A 338 -15.77 -1.30 -17.98
N VAL A 339 -16.26 -2.19 -17.13
CA VAL A 339 -15.51 -3.36 -16.66
C VAL A 339 -15.03 -4.20 -17.84
N HIS A 340 -15.92 -4.49 -18.80
CA HIS A 340 -15.56 -5.21 -20.01
C HIS A 340 -14.52 -4.45 -20.85
N ARG A 341 -14.69 -3.14 -21.02
CA ARG A 341 -13.72 -2.29 -21.73
C ARG A 341 -12.34 -2.32 -21.10
N LEU A 342 -12.27 -2.20 -19.76
CA LEU A 342 -11.02 -2.27 -19.00
C LEU A 342 -10.40 -3.66 -19.05
N TRP A 343 -11.21 -4.72 -19.10
CA TRP A 343 -10.68 -6.07 -19.28
C TRP A 343 -10.00 -6.22 -20.65
N GLU A 344 -10.64 -5.77 -21.72
CA GLU A 344 -10.10 -5.87 -23.09
C GLU A 344 -8.91 -4.93 -23.35
N ASN A 345 -8.90 -3.76 -22.70
CA ASN A 345 -7.93 -2.69 -22.94
C ASN A 345 -7.22 -2.27 -21.64
N ARG A 346 -6.87 -3.25 -20.81
CA ARG A 346 -6.36 -2.99 -19.47
C ARG A 346 -5.15 -2.03 -19.52
N PRO A 347 -5.24 -0.86 -18.85
CA PRO A 347 -4.11 0.02 -18.75
C PRO A 347 -2.97 -0.69 -18.00
N VAL A 348 -1.75 -0.50 -18.50
CA VAL A 348 -0.55 -1.00 -17.85
C VAL A 348 -0.22 -0.03 -16.71
N PHE A 349 -0.31 -0.51 -15.48
CA PHE A 349 0.17 0.17 -14.30
C PHE A 349 1.48 -0.46 -13.85
N ASP A 350 2.32 0.29 -13.15
CA ASP A 350 3.49 -0.26 -12.48
C ASP A 350 3.12 -0.89 -11.12
N PHE A 351 1.91 -1.40 -10.97
CA PHE A 351 1.43 -2.12 -9.79
C PHE A 351 0.34 -3.10 -10.22
N GLU A 352 0.12 -4.13 -9.40
CA GLU A 352 -0.91 -5.12 -9.69
C GLU A 352 -2.29 -4.70 -9.24
N ILE A 353 -3.25 -5.08 -10.07
CA ILE A 353 -4.68 -5.05 -9.75
C ILE A 353 -5.26 -6.42 -10.07
N ASP A 354 -6.13 -6.94 -9.20
CA ASP A 354 -6.82 -8.22 -9.40
C ASP A 354 -8.29 -8.05 -9.80
N GLY A 355 -8.71 -6.80 -10.04
CA GLY A 355 -10.06 -6.45 -10.41
C GLY A 355 -10.36 -4.98 -10.21
N LEU A 356 -11.64 -4.70 -9.98
CA LEU A 356 -12.20 -3.39 -9.75
C LEU A 356 -13.06 -3.44 -8.48
N VAL A 357 -13.14 -2.33 -7.75
CA VAL A 357 -14.07 -2.17 -6.64
C VAL A 357 -15.20 -1.26 -7.09
N VAL A 358 -16.42 -1.77 -6.99
CA VAL A 358 -17.65 -1.04 -7.28
C VAL A 358 -18.26 -0.59 -5.96
N LYS A 359 -18.50 0.72 -5.82
CA LYS A 359 -19.10 1.31 -4.62
C LYS A 359 -20.32 2.14 -4.99
N LEU A 360 -21.38 2.04 -4.18
CA LEU A 360 -22.52 2.94 -4.28
C LEU A 360 -22.08 4.38 -4.01
N ALA A 361 -22.37 5.30 -4.93
CA ALA A 361 -21.80 6.64 -4.91
C ALA A 361 -22.24 7.50 -3.72
N LYS A 362 -23.46 7.27 -3.22
CA LYS A 362 -24.06 8.05 -2.13
C LYS A 362 -23.75 7.42 -0.78
N LEU A 363 -22.83 8.05 -0.04
CA LEU A 363 -22.37 7.53 1.26
C LEU A 363 -23.48 7.47 2.31
N SER A 364 -24.44 8.40 2.29
CA SER A 364 -25.53 8.41 3.28
C SER A 364 -26.42 7.16 3.22
N LEU A 365 -26.33 6.34 2.17
CA LEU A 365 -27.05 5.07 2.05
C LEU A 365 -26.28 3.89 2.65
N TRP A 366 -24.98 4.05 2.95
CA TRP A 366 -24.11 2.97 3.39
C TRP A 366 -24.52 2.41 4.75
N ASN A 367 -24.93 3.25 5.71
CA ASN A 367 -25.42 2.78 7.01
C ASN A 367 -26.79 2.09 6.91
N THR A 368 -27.68 2.57 6.03
CA THR A 368 -28.96 1.88 5.76
C THR A 368 -28.73 0.50 5.15
N LEU A 369 -27.75 0.38 4.25
CA LEU A 369 -27.37 -0.90 3.67
C LEU A 369 -26.63 -1.79 4.68
N GLY A 370 -25.82 -1.18 5.54
CA GLY A 370 -25.01 -1.85 6.54
C GLY A 370 -23.98 -2.80 5.92
N THR A 371 -23.51 -3.72 6.76
CA THR A 371 -22.56 -4.76 6.40
C THR A 371 -23.15 -6.13 6.73
N THR A 372 -22.59 -7.18 6.15
CA THR A 372 -22.67 -8.52 6.73
C THR A 372 -21.58 -8.67 7.79
N GLU A 373 -21.40 -9.88 8.32
CA GLU A 373 -20.27 -10.21 9.19
C GLU A 373 -18.91 -10.03 8.50
N HIS A 374 -18.88 -10.12 7.16
CA HIS A 374 -17.62 -10.22 6.41
C HIS A 374 -17.43 -9.17 5.31
N HIS A 375 -18.50 -8.48 4.86
CA HIS A 375 -18.41 -7.53 3.76
C HIS A 375 -19.47 -6.42 3.81
N PRO A 376 -19.19 -5.21 3.28
CA PRO A 376 -20.18 -4.16 3.15
C PRO A 376 -21.23 -4.50 2.07
N ARG A 377 -22.48 -4.08 2.26
CA ARG A 377 -23.54 -4.30 1.25
C ARG A 377 -23.58 -3.22 0.17
N TYR A 378 -22.83 -2.15 0.35
CA TYR A 378 -22.75 -1.01 -0.55
C TYR A 378 -21.54 -1.07 -1.50
N ALA A 379 -20.68 -2.08 -1.39
CA ALA A 379 -19.51 -2.27 -2.24
C ALA A 379 -19.29 -3.74 -2.59
N ILE A 380 -18.74 -4.00 -3.78
CA ILE A 380 -18.42 -5.34 -4.28
C ILE A 380 -17.14 -5.30 -5.11
N ALA A 381 -16.32 -6.36 -5.04
CA ALA A 381 -15.12 -6.54 -5.84
C ALA A 381 -15.44 -7.32 -7.12
N TYR A 382 -15.37 -6.66 -8.27
CA TYR A 382 -15.41 -7.34 -9.56
C TYR A 382 -14.02 -7.85 -9.90
N LYS A 383 -13.79 -9.15 -9.75
CA LYS A 383 -12.51 -9.78 -10.06
C LYS A 383 -12.39 -10.04 -11.54
N PHE A 384 -11.22 -9.75 -12.06
CA PHE A 384 -10.89 -10.18 -13.40
C PHE A 384 -10.77 -11.71 -13.44
N PRO A 385 -11.25 -12.37 -14.50
CA PRO A 385 -11.10 -13.81 -14.63
C PRO A 385 -9.61 -14.15 -14.69
N ALA A 386 -9.16 -15.07 -13.83
CA ALA A 386 -7.79 -15.55 -13.86
C ALA A 386 -7.52 -16.21 -15.22
N ILE A 387 -6.51 -15.72 -15.95
CA ILE A 387 -6.16 -16.26 -17.26
C ILE A 387 -5.31 -17.51 -17.05
N HIS A 388 -5.99 -18.63 -16.81
CA HIS A 388 -5.37 -19.95 -16.82
C HIS A 388 -5.36 -20.46 -18.24
N VAL A 389 -4.17 -20.68 -18.80
CA VAL A 389 -4.05 -21.28 -20.12
C VAL A 389 -3.27 -22.57 -20.02
N ARG A 390 -3.85 -23.63 -20.57
CA ARG A 390 -3.20 -24.93 -20.63
C ARG A 390 -2.21 -24.93 -21.78
N THR A 391 -1.00 -25.40 -21.53
CA THR A 391 0.01 -25.63 -22.57
C THR A 391 0.81 -26.89 -22.28
N LYS A 392 1.58 -27.34 -23.25
CA LYS A 392 2.48 -28.48 -23.10
C LYS A 392 3.83 -28.05 -22.54
N LEU A 393 4.30 -28.73 -21.50
CA LEU A 393 5.69 -28.66 -21.05
C LEU A 393 6.56 -29.41 -22.06
N LEU A 394 7.38 -28.71 -22.84
CA LEU A 394 8.25 -29.30 -23.84
C LEU A 394 9.52 -29.88 -23.21
N SER A 395 10.16 -29.10 -22.35
CA SER A 395 11.37 -29.50 -21.64
C SER A 395 11.60 -28.65 -20.38
N ILE A 396 12.51 -29.10 -19.52
CA ILE A 396 13.00 -28.31 -18.38
C ILE A 396 14.45 -27.93 -18.64
N GLU A 397 14.71 -26.65 -18.85
CA GLU A 397 16.06 -26.10 -18.96
C GLU A 397 16.61 -25.69 -17.59
N HIS A 398 17.93 -25.80 -17.44
CA HIS A 398 18.63 -25.41 -16.21
C HIS A 398 19.45 -24.15 -16.48
N SER A 399 18.98 -23.02 -15.97
CA SER A 399 19.67 -21.74 -16.11
C SER A 399 20.66 -21.55 -14.96
N VAL A 400 21.91 -21.26 -15.27
CA VAL A 400 22.93 -20.91 -14.26
C VAL A 400 22.93 -19.40 -14.07
N GLY A 401 22.59 -18.95 -12.87
CA GLY A 401 22.67 -17.55 -12.46
C GLY A 401 24.12 -17.06 -12.34
N ARG A 402 24.31 -15.74 -12.26
CA ARG A 402 25.64 -15.09 -12.19
C ARG A 402 26.50 -15.56 -11.02
N THR A 403 25.85 -16.06 -9.97
CA THR A 403 26.45 -16.56 -8.73
C THR A 403 26.52 -18.09 -8.66
N GLY A 404 26.16 -18.78 -9.74
CA GLY A 404 26.26 -20.24 -9.84
C GLY A 404 25.01 -21.00 -9.38
N ILE A 405 23.98 -20.33 -8.86
CA ILE A 405 22.68 -20.98 -8.57
C ILE A 405 22.06 -21.51 -9.86
N ILE A 406 21.58 -22.75 -9.82
CA ILE A 406 20.92 -23.42 -10.94
C ILE A 406 19.40 -23.32 -10.73
N THR A 407 18.71 -22.65 -11.65
CA THR A 407 17.25 -22.46 -11.61
C THR A 407 16.58 -23.27 -12.72
N PRO A 408 15.59 -24.13 -12.40
CA PRO A 408 14.81 -24.83 -13.42
C PRO A 408 13.81 -23.88 -14.10
N VAL A 409 13.75 -23.95 -15.43
CA VAL A 409 12.88 -23.14 -16.28
C VAL A 409 12.10 -24.07 -17.19
N ALA A 410 10.77 -23.99 -17.14
CA ALA A 410 9.89 -24.71 -18.04
C ALA A 410 9.90 -24.10 -19.43
N ILE A 411 10.16 -24.91 -20.46
CA ILE A 411 10.01 -24.55 -21.87
C ILE A 411 8.66 -25.05 -22.35
N LEU A 412 7.87 -24.16 -22.93
CA LEU A 412 6.46 -24.38 -23.18
C LEU A 412 6.17 -24.35 -24.67
N GLU A 413 5.17 -25.11 -25.08
CA GLU A 413 4.51 -24.84 -26.36
C GLU A 413 3.95 -23.40 -26.32
N PRO A 414 4.32 -22.53 -27.28
CA PRO A 414 3.95 -21.11 -27.20
C PRO A 414 2.45 -20.91 -27.04
N VAL A 415 2.07 -20.22 -25.98
CA VAL A 415 0.67 -20.04 -25.58
C VAL A 415 0.39 -18.58 -25.26
N ASN A 416 -0.76 -18.05 -25.68
CA ASN A 416 -1.14 -16.68 -25.35
C ASN A 416 -1.75 -16.63 -23.94
N VAL A 417 -1.10 -15.92 -23.01
CA VAL A 417 -1.58 -15.73 -21.63
C VAL A 417 -1.76 -14.23 -21.39
N GLY A 418 -3.00 -13.76 -21.52
CA GLY A 418 -3.34 -12.35 -21.32
C GLY A 418 -2.69 -11.44 -22.35
N GLY A 419 -2.82 -11.78 -23.64
CA GLY A 419 -2.34 -10.98 -24.76
C GLY A 419 -0.86 -11.15 -25.09
N VAL A 420 -0.08 -11.83 -24.25
CA VAL A 420 1.36 -12.08 -24.46
C VAL A 420 1.61 -13.55 -24.75
N THR A 421 2.42 -13.83 -25.78
CA THR A 421 2.88 -15.19 -26.07
C THR A 421 3.95 -15.60 -25.06
N VAL A 422 3.65 -16.62 -24.28
CA VAL A 422 4.53 -17.22 -23.29
C VAL A 422 5.09 -18.52 -23.85
N SER A 423 6.41 -18.64 -23.87
CA SER A 423 7.13 -19.88 -24.24
C SER A 423 8.07 -20.38 -23.14
N ARG A 424 8.21 -19.62 -22.05
CA ARG A 424 9.04 -19.95 -20.90
C ARG A 424 8.30 -19.59 -19.62
N ALA A 425 8.36 -20.46 -18.62
CA ALA A 425 7.81 -20.20 -17.30
C ALA A 425 8.80 -20.63 -16.21
N THR A 426 8.77 -19.94 -15.07
CA THR A 426 9.61 -20.31 -13.93
C THR A 426 9.06 -21.56 -13.23
N LEU A 427 9.96 -22.47 -12.85
CA LEU A 427 9.67 -23.55 -11.89
C LEU A 427 10.17 -23.20 -10.47
N HIS A 428 10.61 -21.94 -10.28
CA HIS A 428 11.15 -21.35 -9.05
C HIS A 428 12.46 -21.95 -8.58
N ASN A 429 12.46 -23.20 -8.12
CA ASN A 429 13.64 -23.93 -7.64
C ASN A 429 13.36 -25.45 -7.66
N TYR A 430 14.37 -26.26 -7.34
CA TYR A 430 14.21 -27.72 -7.36
C TYR A 430 13.24 -28.26 -6.30
N ASP A 431 13.09 -27.57 -5.15
CA ASP A 431 12.11 -27.96 -4.13
C ASP A 431 10.69 -27.76 -4.64
N GLU A 432 10.41 -26.63 -5.30
CA GLU A 432 9.11 -26.36 -5.92
C GLU A 432 8.85 -27.26 -7.12
N LEU A 433 9.87 -27.56 -7.95
CA LEU A 433 9.75 -28.56 -9.01
C LEU A 433 9.36 -29.94 -8.46
N ALA A 434 10.03 -30.37 -7.38
CA ALA A 434 9.74 -31.65 -6.73
C ALA A 434 8.31 -31.68 -6.14
N LYS A 435 7.85 -30.58 -5.53
CA LYS A 435 6.47 -30.46 -5.02
C LYS A 435 5.43 -30.52 -6.14
N LYS A 436 5.69 -29.84 -7.27
CA LYS A 436 4.78 -29.82 -8.42
C LYS A 436 4.75 -31.15 -9.16
N GLY A 437 5.86 -31.89 -9.15
CA GLY A 437 5.97 -33.22 -9.76
C GLY A 437 5.76 -33.24 -11.27
N VAL A 438 5.95 -32.09 -11.93
CA VAL A 438 5.74 -31.96 -13.38
C VAL A 438 6.87 -32.61 -14.17
N MET A 439 6.51 -33.31 -15.24
CA MET A 439 7.42 -34.01 -16.14
C MET A 439 7.31 -33.48 -17.58
N GLU A 440 8.40 -33.59 -18.33
CA GLU A 440 8.41 -33.23 -19.75
C GLU A 440 7.30 -34.00 -20.50
N GLY A 441 6.54 -33.29 -21.32
CA GLY A 441 5.37 -33.80 -22.01
C GLY A 441 4.04 -33.56 -21.30
N ASP A 442 4.05 -33.18 -20.02
CA ASP A 442 2.83 -32.89 -19.27
C ASP A 442 2.04 -31.72 -19.85
N GLN A 443 0.73 -31.78 -19.64
CA GLN A 443 -0.18 -30.66 -19.88
C GLN A 443 -0.33 -29.85 -18.60
N ILE A 444 0.27 -28.69 -18.56
CA ILE A 444 0.35 -27.82 -17.37
C ILE A 444 -0.50 -26.56 -17.56
N PHE A 445 -1.00 -26.02 -16.46
CA PHE A 445 -1.64 -24.71 -16.47
C PHE A 445 -0.57 -23.64 -16.29
N ILE A 446 -0.63 -22.61 -17.12
CA ILE A 446 0.21 -21.43 -16.95
C ILE A 446 -0.66 -20.33 -16.42
N VAL A 447 -0.17 -19.71 -15.35
CA VAL A 447 -0.71 -18.49 -14.80
C VAL A 447 0.33 -17.41 -14.97
N ARG A 448 -0.12 -16.22 -15.37
CA ARG A 448 0.71 -15.04 -15.32
C ARG A 448 0.46 -14.39 -13.97
N ALA A 449 1.31 -14.71 -13.00
CA ALA A 449 1.32 -13.96 -11.74
C ALA A 449 1.60 -12.51 -12.11
N GLY A 450 0.61 -11.66 -11.91
CA GLY A 450 0.89 -10.25 -11.92
C GLY A 450 1.17 -9.55 -13.22
N GLU A 451 0.74 -10.15 -14.33
CA GLU A 451 1.08 -9.66 -15.66
C GLU A 451 2.60 -9.65 -15.97
N VAL A 452 3.47 -10.34 -15.22
CA VAL A 452 4.93 -10.31 -15.55
C VAL A 452 5.57 -11.68 -15.70
N ILE A 453 5.52 -12.54 -14.69
CA ILE A 453 6.29 -13.79 -14.71
C ILE A 453 5.31 -14.96 -14.88
N PRO A 454 5.35 -15.67 -16.02
CA PRO A 454 4.59 -16.89 -16.18
C PRO A 454 5.13 -17.98 -15.26
N GLU A 455 4.24 -18.62 -14.52
CA GLU A 455 4.56 -19.76 -13.66
C GLU A 455 3.69 -20.96 -13.98
N VAL A 456 4.28 -22.14 -13.75
CA VAL A 456 3.67 -23.47 -13.91
C VAL A 456 2.77 -23.84 -12.75
#